data_AF-A0A1I6LWY5-F1
#
_entry.id   AF-A0A1I6LWY5-F1
#
_cell.length_a   1.000
_cell.length_b   1.000
_cell.length_c   1.000
_cell.angle_alpha   90.00
_cell.angle_beta   90.00
_cell.angle_gamma   90.00
#
_symmetry.space_group_name_H-M   'P 1'
#
loop_
_entity.id
_entity.type
_entity.pdbx_description
1 polymer ?
#
loop_
_entity_poly.entity_id
_entity_poly.type
_entity_poly.pdbx_seq_one_letter_code
_entity_poly.pdbx_strand_id
1 'polypeptide(L)'
;MTMQNLVGRLGLLALALGVSTAAYGQAEVTASQAMELSAFGAATGTFTGLENTRNFGMTAGADLAFRPFFGVRPALEIRGTYPFDKGAVLGLKDGLIGVRLMKSYGRFEPYLDGLWGRGEITYVGGFIVGNFRYDRTTSNVWSGGGGFDYRLTNHFGIKADAQVQRWSTPVTNSGKVYPVPVSLGVTYHFDFNHHYKMHRTRPARVYDAPPPPSVEVAPPPPPPPTSPAPNL
;
A
#
# COMPACT_ATOMS: atom_id res chain seq x y z
N MET A 1 -24.44 -22.35 -47.07
CA MET A 1 -23.59 -21.24 -46.56
C MET A 1 -22.16 -21.56 -46.96
N THR A 2 -21.61 -20.82 -47.94
CA THR A 2 -20.31 -21.16 -48.56
C THR A 2 -19.15 -20.83 -47.62
N MET A 3 -18.11 -21.67 -47.61
CA MET A 3 -16.96 -21.62 -46.70
C MET A 3 -16.26 -20.25 -46.69
N GLN A 4 -16.34 -19.51 -47.81
CA GLN A 4 -15.84 -18.14 -47.97
C GLN A 4 -16.52 -17.12 -47.04
N ASN A 5 -17.81 -17.29 -46.75
CA ASN A 5 -18.57 -16.38 -45.87
C ASN A 5 -18.22 -16.57 -44.38
N LEU A 6 -17.70 -17.74 -44.01
CA LEU A 6 -17.30 -18.03 -42.63
C LEU A 6 -15.92 -17.43 -42.30
N VAL A 7 -14.97 -17.55 -43.23
CA VAL A 7 -13.62 -16.98 -43.10
C VAL A 7 -13.66 -15.45 -43.03
N GLY A 8 -14.49 -14.82 -43.87
CA GLY A 8 -14.66 -13.36 -43.84
C GLY A 8 -15.23 -12.85 -42.51
N ARG A 9 -16.19 -13.57 -41.92
CA ARG A 9 -16.80 -13.21 -40.63
C ARG A 9 -15.85 -13.42 -39.45
N LEU A 10 -15.04 -14.48 -39.47
CA LEU A 10 -14.01 -14.74 -38.46
C LEU A 10 -12.89 -13.69 -38.51
N GLY A 11 -12.47 -13.28 -39.71
CA GLY A 11 -11.48 -12.22 -39.87
C GLY A 11 -11.97 -10.87 -39.33
N LEU A 12 -13.24 -10.52 -39.57
CA LEU A 12 -13.83 -9.27 -39.05
C LEU A 12 -13.95 -9.27 -37.53
N LEU A 13 -14.29 -10.42 -36.92
CA LEU A 13 -14.38 -10.58 -35.46
C LEU A 13 -12.98 -10.46 -34.81
N ALA A 14 -11.95 -11.05 -35.41
CA ALA A 14 -10.58 -10.93 -34.94
C ALA A 14 -10.05 -9.48 -35.00
N LEU A 15 -10.41 -8.73 -36.07
CA LEU A 15 -10.06 -7.32 -36.19
C LEU A 15 -10.79 -6.46 -35.13
N ALA A 16 -12.08 -6.71 -34.91
CA ALA A 16 -12.88 -5.98 -33.92
C ALA A 16 -12.38 -6.18 -32.48
N LEU A 17 -11.93 -7.40 -32.15
CA LEU A 17 -11.31 -7.73 -30.85
C LEU A 17 -9.89 -7.16 -30.70
N GLY A 18 -9.16 -6.97 -31.80
CA GLY A 18 -7.81 -6.38 -31.80
C GLY A 18 -7.79 -4.86 -31.58
N VAL A 19 -8.85 -4.14 -31.98
CA VAL A 19 -8.93 -2.68 -31.80
C VAL A 19 -9.38 -2.29 -30.38
N SER A 20 -9.99 -3.21 -29.63
CA SER A 20 -10.46 -2.94 -28.26
C SER A 20 -9.33 -2.74 -27.25
N THR A 21 -8.12 -3.25 -27.52
CA THR A 21 -6.97 -3.13 -26.62
C THR A 21 -6.24 -1.78 -26.71
N ALA A 22 -6.51 -0.98 -27.74
CA ALA A 22 -5.89 0.34 -27.93
C ALA A 22 -6.66 1.49 -27.25
N ALA A 23 -7.81 1.21 -26.64
CA ALA A 23 -8.65 2.22 -25.98
C ALA A 23 -8.31 2.46 -24.49
N TYR A 24 -7.05 2.25 -24.09
CA TYR A 24 -6.52 2.74 -22.79
C TYR A 24 -6.09 4.22 -22.92
N GLY A 25 -7.04 5.07 -23.32
CA GLY A 25 -6.84 6.50 -23.50
C GLY A 25 -7.40 7.31 -22.34
N GLN A 26 -6.50 7.86 -21.53
CA GLN A 26 -6.65 9.11 -20.79
C GLN A 26 -7.78 9.22 -19.74
N ALA A 27 -7.54 8.57 -18.61
CA ALA A 27 -7.95 9.12 -17.33
C ALA A 27 -6.76 9.01 -16.37
N GLU A 28 -5.76 9.86 -16.56
CA GLU A 28 -4.73 10.03 -15.52
C GLU A 28 -5.41 10.79 -14.37
N VAL A 29 -5.95 10.02 -13.43
CA VAL A 29 -6.49 10.56 -12.19
C VAL A 29 -5.36 11.34 -11.53
N THR A 30 -5.52 12.65 -11.44
CA THR A 30 -4.54 13.67 -10.99
C THR A 30 -4.15 13.55 -9.50
N ALA A 31 -4.33 12.37 -8.91
CA ALA A 31 -3.90 12.00 -7.57
C ALA A 31 -3.33 10.57 -7.57
N SER A 32 -2.32 10.30 -8.43
CA SER A 32 -1.55 9.06 -8.30
C SER A 32 -0.61 9.21 -7.11
N GLN A 33 -1.01 8.67 -5.95
CA GLN A 33 -0.14 8.59 -4.79
C GLN A 33 1.14 7.81 -5.18
N ALA A 34 2.27 8.50 -5.20
CA ALA A 34 3.55 7.91 -5.65
C ALA A 34 4.05 6.83 -4.69
N MET A 35 3.73 6.98 -3.39
CA MET A 35 4.08 6.05 -2.33
C MET A 35 2.94 5.92 -1.31
N GLU A 36 2.62 4.69 -0.94
CA GLU A 36 1.62 4.34 0.08
C GLU A 36 2.33 3.74 1.29
N LEU A 37 2.19 4.38 2.46
CA LEU A 37 2.67 3.83 3.72
C LEU A 37 1.54 3.02 4.35
N SER A 38 1.86 1.84 4.88
CA SER A 38 0.95 1.07 5.72
C SER A 38 1.66 0.49 6.93
N ALA A 39 0.90 0.24 8.00
CA ALA A 39 1.34 -0.50 9.17
C ALA A 39 0.41 -1.67 9.41
N PHE A 40 0.90 -2.77 9.98
CA PHE A 40 0.08 -3.93 10.28
C PHE A 40 0.44 -4.57 11.61
N GLY A 41 -0.53 -5.30 12.16
CA GLY A 41 -0.38 -6.15 13.33
C GLY A 41 -1.21 -7.42 13.17
N ALA A 42 -0.62 -8.56 13.51
CA ALA A 42 -1.22 -9.88 13.33
C ALA A 42 -0.93 -10.81 14.51
N ALA A 43 -1.88 -11.71 14.78
CA ALA A 43 -1.63 -12.89 15.60
C ALA A 43 -0.94 -13.94 14.72
N THR A 44 0.09 -14.58 15.24
CA THR A 44 0.95 -15.49 14.47
C THR A 44 1.11 -16.82 15.19
N GLY A 45 0.71 -17.91 14.54
CA GLY A 45 1.06 -19.27 14.92
C GLY A 45 2.28 -19.74 14.13
N THR A 46 3.31 -20.23 14.80
CA THR A 46 4.53 -20.71 14.12
C THR A 46 4.73 -22.20 14.36
N PHE A 47 4.76 -22.98 13.29
CA PHE A 47 5.22 -24.36 13.35
C PHE A 47 6.75 -24.35 13.32
N THR A 48 7.42 -24.81 14.38
CA THR A 48 8.88 -24.58 14.54
C THR A 48 9.74 -25.52 13.67
N GLY A 49 9.16 -26.63 13.20
CA GLY A 49 9.88 -27.66 12.46
C GLY A 49 10.79 -28.54 13.34
N LEU A 50 10.81 -28.33 14.66
CA LEU A 50 11.52 -29.17 15.63
C LEU A 50 10.52 -29.77 16.63
N GLU A 51 10.59 -31.09 16.82
CA GLU A 51 9.79 -31.82 17.81
C GLU A 51 8.27 -31.55 17.75
N ASN A 52 7.76 -31.26 16.55
CA ASN A 52 6.35 -30.90 16.29
C ASN A 52 5.82 -29.77 17.21
N THR A 53 6.70 -28.88 17.66
CA THR A 53 6.35 -27.78 18.56
C THR A 53 5.72 -26.62 17.78
N ARG A 54 4.86 -25.87 18.48
CA ARG A 54 4.20 -24.68 17.96
C ARG A 54 4.39 -23.52 18.91
N ASN A 55 4.53 -22.33 18.34
CA ASN A 55 4.58 -21.08 19.08
C ASN A 55 3.37 -20.24 18.74
N PHE A 56 2.93 -19.42 19.68
CA PHE A 56 1.92 -18.42 19.43
C PHE A 56 2.44 -17.05 19.84
N GLY A 57 2.25 -16.06 18.96
CA GLY A 57 2.86 -14.75 19.09
C GLY A 57 2.11 -13.67 18.35
N MET A 58 2.76 -12.51 18.26
CA MET A 58 2.34 -11.39 17.43
C MET A 58 3.40 -11.09 16.38
N THR A 59 2.96 -10.64 15.21
CA THR A 59 3.82 -10.02 14.20
C THR A 59 3.33 -8.60 13.97
N ALA A 60 4.25 -7.63 13.92
CA ALA A 60 3.92 -6.26 13.57
C ALA A 60 4.94 -5.73 12.56
N GLY A 61 4.52 -4.81 11.72
CA GLY A 61 5.37 -4.29 10.65
C GLY A 61 4.78 -3.09 9.93
N ALA A 62 5.51 -2.66 8.92
CA ALA A 62 5.12 -1.58 8.02
C ALA A 62 5.57 -1.89 6.60
N ASP A 63 4.78 -1.41 5.64
CA ASP A 63 5.09 -1.46 4.22
C ASP A 63 5.20 -0.05 3.65
N LEU A 64 6.12 0.12 2.70
CA LEU A 64 6.20 1.29 1.84
C LEU A 64 6.05 0.84 0.38
N ALA A 65 4.85 0.97 -0.16
CA ALA A 65 4.51 0.59 -1.51
C ALA A 65 4.76 1.72 -2.50
N PHE A 66 5.30 1.40 -3.67
CA PHE A 66 5.58 2.36 -4.74
C PHE A 66 4.50 2.34 -5.82
N ARG A 67 4.63 3.21 -6.82
CA ARG A 67 3.75 3.20 -8.00
C ARG A 67 3.75 1.83 -8.69
N PRO A 68 2.59 1.32 -9.14
CA PRO A 68 2.52 0.09 -9.93
C PRO A 68 3.32 0.16 -11.23
N PHE A 69 4.00 -0.93 -11.57
CA PHE A 69 4.74 -1.14 -12.82
C PHE A 69 4.31 -2.49 -13.44
N PHE A 70 3.86 -2.46 -14.70
CA PHE A 70 3.26 -3.63 -15.39
C PHE A 70 2.15 -4.34 -14.59
N GLY A 71 1.33 -3.58 -13.85
CA GLY A 71 0.24 -4.13 -13.04
C GLY A 71 0.68 -4.83 -11.74
N VAL A 72 1.96 -4.76 -11.39
CA VAL A 72 2.51 -5.24 -10.12
C VAL A 72 2.98 -4.03 -9.32
N ARG A 73 2.68 -4.03 -8.02
CA ARG A 73 3.07 -2.97 -7.10
C ARG A 73 4.20 -3.47 -6.19
N PRO A 74 5.43 -2.97 -6.36
CA PRO A 74 6.51 -3.30 -5.44
C PRO A 74 6.36 -2.51 -4.13
N ALA A 75 6.80 -3.10 -3.03
CA ALA A 75 6.89 -2.48 -1.73
C ALA A 75 8.15 -2.93 -0.99
N LEU A 76 8.65 -2.06 -0.11
CA LEU A 76 9.56 -2.45 0.95
C LEU A 76 8.75 -2.83 2.17
N GLU A 77 9.12 -3.91 2.83
CA GLU A 77 8.47 -4.36 4.05
C GLU A 77 9.49 -4.52 5.17
N ILE A 78 9.12 -4.06 6.36
CA ILE A 78 9.81 -4.35 7.61
C ILE A 78 8.82 -4.98 8.59
N ARG A 79 9.20 -6.09 9.23
CA ARG A 79 8.36 -6.78 10.21
C ARG A 79 9.18 -7.38 11.33
N GLY A 80 8.55 -7.62 12.47
CA GLY A 80 9.13 -8.40 13.54
C GLY A 80 8.09 -9.28 14.21
N THR A 81 8.51 -10.50 14.56
CA THR A 81 7.67 -11.48 15.24
C THR A 81 8.15 -11.70 16.67
N TYR A 82 7.23 -11.68 17.63
CA TYR A 82 7.50 -11.94 19.05
C TYR A 82 6.57 -13.03 19.60
N PRO A 83 7.10 -14.11 20.19
CA PRO A 83 6.30 -15.19 20.75
C PRO A 83 5.84 -14.85 22.18
N PHE A 84 4.55 -14.93 22.44
CA PHE A 84 4.01 -14.89 23.81
C PHE A 84 4.11 -16.26 24.46
N ASP A 85 3.72 -17.28 23.71
CA ASP A 85 3.88 -18.67 24.06
C ASP A 85 5.02 -19.25 23.23
N LYS A 86 6.09 -19.62 23.93
CA LYS A 86 7.31 -20.20 23.37
C LYS A 86 7.19 -21.71 23.12
N GLY A 87 6.01 -22.28 23.38
CA GLY A 87 5.80 -23.72 23.33
C GLY A 87 6.64 -24.47 24.38
N ALA A 88 6.66 -25.79 24.27
CA ALA A 88 7.38 -26.64 25.22
C ALA A 88 8.90 -26.64 25.04
N VAL A 89 9.40 -26.25 23.84
CA VAL A 89 10.79 -26.51 23.45
C VAL A 89 11.51 -25.27 22.91
N LEU A 90 10.88 -24.44 22.07
CA LEU A 90 11.58 -23.37 21.33
C LEU A 90 10.77 -22.07 21.19
N GLY A 91 11.26 -20.96 21.73
CA GLY A 91 10.74 -19.62 21.40
C GLY A 91 11.47 -19.01 20.20
N LEU A 92 10.73 -18.53 19.20
CA LEU A 92 11.28 -17.88 17.99
C LEU A 92 10.87 -16.42 17.94
N LYS A 93 11.84 -15.50 17.92
CA LYS A 93 11.59 -14.07 17.67
C LYS A 93 12.50 -13.55 16.56
N ASP A 94 12.01 -12.67 15.71
CA ASP A 94 12.79 -12.14 14.59
C ASP A 94 12.48 -10.68 14.28
N GLY A 95 13.38 -10.08 13.51
CA GLY A 95 13.21 -8.80 12.84
C GLY A 95 13.72 -8.93 11.41
N LEU A 96 12.84 -8.70 10.45
CA LEU A 96 13.03 -8.95 9.02
C LEU A 96 12.75 -7.69 8.22
N ILE A 97 13.48 -7.53 7.12
CA ILE A 97 13.24 -6.51 6.10
C ILE A 97 13.33 -7.18 4.73
N GLY A 98 12.58 -6.67 3.75
CA GLY A 98 12.68 -7.18 2.41
C GLY A 98 11.75 -6.52 1.41
N VAL A 99 11.49 -7.26 0.34
CA VAL A 99 10.68 -6.80 -0.78
C VAL A 99 9.39 -7.59 -0.85
N ARG A 100 8.33 -6.89 -1.26
CA ARG A 100 7.00 -7.45 -1.45
C ARG A 100 6.46 -7.02 -2.81
N LEU A 101 5.85 -7.96 -3.52
CA LEU A 101 5.24 -7.75 -4.83
C LEU A 101 3.76 -8.04 -4.73
N MET A 102 2.93 -7.05 -5.04
CA MET A 102 1.49 -7.11 -4.83
C MET A 102 0.76 -6.89 -6.15
N LYS A 103 -0.44 -7.45 -6.29
CA LYS A 103 -1.31 -7.20 -7.43
C LYS A 103 -2.72 -6.88 -6.97
N SER A 104 -3.24 -5.72 -7.36
CA SER A 104 -4.54 -5.26 -6.89
C SER A 104 -5.68 -5.79 -7.77
N TYR A 105 -6.65 -6.48 -7.17
CA TYR A 105 -7.90 -6.94 -7.77
C TYR A 105 -9.08 -6.33 -7.01
N GLY A 106 -9.34 -5.03 -7.24
CA GLY A 106 -10.33 -4.28 -6.48
C GLY A 106 -9.92 -4.15 -5.01
N ARG A 107 -10.68 -4.79 -4.10
CA ARG A 107 -10.38 -4.81 -2.64
C ARG A 107 -9.41 -5.91 -2.22
N PHE A 108 -9.21 -6.92 -3.07
CA PHE A 108 -8.34 -8.06 -2.79
C PHE A 108 -6.95 -7.81 -3.38
N GLU A 109 -5.91 -7.97 -2.57
CA GLU A 109 -4.52 -7.71 -2.94
C GLU A 109 -3.62 -8.88 -2.52
N PRO A 110 -3.53 -9.93 -3.35
CA PRO A 110 -2.57 -11.00 -3.17
C PRO A 110 -1.15 -10.49 -3.37
N TYR A 111 -0.22 -11.12 -2.66
CA TYR A 111 1.19 -10.75 -2.72
C TYR A 111 2.12 -11.92 -2.45
N LEU A 112 3.36 -11.73 -2.87
CA LEU A 112 4.51 -12.56 -2.54
C LEU A 112 5.58 -11.66 -1.93
N ASP A 113 6.38 -12.21 -1.02
CA ASP A 113 7.48 -11.49 -0.41
C ASP A 113 8.72 -12.36 -0.21
N GLY A 114 9.85 -11.66 -0.07
CA GLY A 114 11.14 -12.24 0.26
C GLY A 114 11.83 -11.34 1.26
N LEU A 115 12.11 -11.88 2.45
CA LEU A 115 12.62 -11.14 3.60
C LEU A 115 13.91 -11.77 4.11
N TRP A 116 14.77 -10.94 4.67
CA TRP A 116 15.94 -11.38 5.39
C TRP A 116 16.13 -10.57 6.67
N GLY A 117 16.84 -11.12 7.65
CA GLY A 117 17.12 -10.38 8.86
C GLY A 117 17.78 -11.22 9.94
N ARG A 118 17.45 -10.90 11.19
CA ARG A 118 18.02 -11.55 12.38
C ARG A 118 16.92 -12.20 13.18
N GLY A 119 17.21 -13.37 13.72
CA GLY A 119 16.32 -14.11 14.59
C GLY A 119 17.06 -14.66 15.80
N GLU A 120 16.34 -14.82 16.89
CA GLU A 120 16.79 -15.48 18.11
C GLU A 120 15.90 -16.69 18.41
N ILE A 121 16.54 -17.83 18.62
CA ILE A 121 15.95 -19.06 19.12
C ILE A 121 16.24 -19.12 20.62
N THR A 122 15.20 -19.22 21.44
CA THR A 122 15.29 -19.50 22.88
C THR A 122 14.92 -20.96 23.12
N TYR A 123 15.78 -21.72 23.80
CA TYR A 123 15.51 -23.12 24.12
C TYR A 123 14.90 -23.22 25.52
N VAL A 124 13.64 -23.62 25.62
CA VAL A 124 12.93 -23.76 26.89
C VAL A 124 13.52 -24.95 27.64
N GLY A 125 14.08 -24.72 28.83
CA GLY A 125 14.76 -25.77 29.62
C GLY A 125 16.20 -26.05 29.18
N GLY A 126 16.71 -25.38 28.14
CA GLY A 126 18.04 -25.58 27.55
C GLY A 126 18.12 -26.84 26.68
N PHE A 127 18.86 -26.76 25.58
CA PHE A 127 19.03 -27.88 24.64
C PHE A 127 20.47 -28.40 24.67
N ILE A 128 20.66 -29.70 24.84
CA ILE A 128 21.99 -30.31 24.98
C ILE A 128 22.44 -30.91 23.65
N VAL A 129 23.61 -30.50 23.16
CA VAL A 129 24.25 -31.06 21.97
C VAL A 129 25.68 -31.42 22.32
N GLY A 130 25.99 -32.72 22.38
CA GLY A 130 27.26 -33.20 22.92
C GLY A 130 27.43 -32.77 24.38
N ASN A 131 28.53 -32.06 24.67
CA ASN A 131 28.84 -31.55 26.01
C ASN A 131 28.41 -30.09 26.24
N PHE A 132 27.72 -29.47 25.28
CA PHE A 132 27.32 -28.07 25.36
C PHE A 132 25.81 -27.95 25.58
N ARG A 133 25.43 -27.03 26.47
CA ARG A 133 24.05 -26.61 26.70
C ARG A 133 23.81 -25.27 26.01
N TYR A 134 22.77 -25.22 25.18
CA TYR A 134 22.34 -24.03 24.48
C TYR A 134 21.04 -23.52 25.10
N ASP A 135 21.08 -22.33 25.69
CA ASP A 135 19.86 -21.64 26.17
C ASP A 135 19.32 -20.66 25.12
N ARG A 136 20.21 -20.17 24.24
CA ARG A 136 19.85 -19.23 23.17
C ARG A 136 20.79 -19.33 21.97
N THR A 137 20.27 -19.08 20.77
CA THR A 137 21.08 -18.91 19.56
C THR A 137 20.53 -17.76 18.72
N THR A 138 21.40 -16.89 18.22
CA THR A 138 21.05 -15.83 17.28
C THR A 138 21.59 -16.20 15.90
N SER A 139 20.77 -16.08 14.85
CA SER A 139 21.18 -16.38 13.48
C SER A 139 20.57 -15.42 12.47
N ASN A 140 21.06 -15.48 11.23
CA ASN A 140 20.40 -14.83 10.11
C ASN A 140 19.20 -15.68 9.68
N VAL A 141 18.10 -15.01 9.39
CA VAL A 141 16.84 -15.62 8.95
C VAL A 141 16.58 -15.20 7.51
N TRP A 142 16.20 -16.18 6.70
CA TRP A 142 15.65 -15.95 5.36
C TRP A 142 14.20 -16.39 5.37
N SER A 143 13.29 -15.55 4.88
CA SER A 143 11.86 -15.85 4.78
C SER A 143 11.41 -15.66 3.34
N GLY A 144 10.64 -16.61 2.84
CA GLY A 144 9.91 -16.45 1.59
C GLY A 144 8.47 -16.89 1.81
N GLY A 145 7.53 -16.11 1.29
CA GLY A 145 6.14 -16.39 1.53
C GLY A 145 5.21 -15.53 0.69
N GLY A 146 3.98 -15.48 1.16
CA GLY A 146 2.93 -14.74 0.49
C GLY A 146 1.63 -14.79 1.27
N GLY A 147 0.69 -14.01 0.77
CA GLY A 147 -0.58 -13.83 1.44
C GLY A 147 -1.49 -12.94 0.63
N PHE A 148 -2.45 -12.35 1.32
CA PHE A 148 -3.33 -11.35 0.74
C PHE A 148 -3.73 -10.31 1.77
N ASP A 149 -3.98 -9.10 1.28
CA ASP A 149 -4.68 -8.06 2.01
C ASP A 149 -6.08 -7.87 1.43
N TYR A 150 -7.08 -7.65 2.29
CA TYR A 150 -8.44 -7.32 1.89
C TYR A 150 -8.85 -5.98 2.48
N ARG A 151 -9.04 -4.97 1.63
CA ARG A 151 -9.43 -3.61 2.02
C ARG A 151 -10.89 -3.59 2.49
N LEU A 152 -11.10 -3.29 3.77
CA LEU A 152 -12.43 -3.09 4.34
C LEU A 152 -12.92 -1.66 4.12
N THR A 153 -12.04 -0.69 4.34
CA THR A 153 -12.28 0.75 4.16
C THR A 153 -11.09 1.40 3.45
N ASN A 154 -11.06 2.74 3.37
CA ASN A 154 -9.92 3.47 2.81
C ASN A 154 -8.66 3.37 3.71
N HIS A 155 -8.83 3.05 4.99
CA HIS A 155 -7.73 2.99 5.95
C HIS A 155 -7.51 1.60 6.51
N PHE A 156 -8.55 0.77 6.63
CA PHE A 156 -8.43 -0.52 7.29
C PHE A 156 -8.54 -1.68 6.31
N GLY A 157 -7.69 -2.67 6.50
CA GLY A 157 -7.74 -3.96 5.81
C GLY A 157 -7.49 -5.12 6.75
N ILE A 158 -7.78 -6.32 6.25
CA ILE A 158 -7.42 -7.59 6.89
C ILE A 158 -6.24 -8.18 6.12
N LYS A 159 -5.28 -8.76 6.83
CA LYS A 159 -4.09 -9.42 6.27
C LYS A 159 -4.07 -10.87 6.70
N ALA A 160 -3.79 -11.77 5.77
CA ALA A 160 -3.48 -13.16 6.07
C ALA A 160 -2.26 -13.60 5.27
N ASP A 161 -1.28 -14.22 5.93
CA ASP A 161 -0.04 -14.66 5.28
C ASP A 161 0.58 -15.91 5.89
N ALA A 162 1.34 -16.60 5.05
CA ALA A 162 2.13 -17.76 5.43
C ALA A 162 3.57 -17.56 4.94
N GLN A 163 4.50 -17.86 5.82
CA GLN A 163 5.93 -17.68 5.61
C GLN A 163 6.65 -19.01 5.75
N VAL A 164 7.67 -19.24 4.93
CA VAL A 164 8.63 -20.32 5.14
C VAL A 164 9.96 -19.68 5.49
N GLN A 165 10.41 -19.91 6.71
CA GLN A 165 11.65 -19.36 7.22
C GLN A 165 12.75 -20.41 7.24
N ARG A 166 13.98 -19.98 7.05
CA ARG A 166 15.20 -20.79 7.25
C ARG A 166 16.07 -20.12 8.30
N TRP A 167 16.33 -20.86 9.37
CA TRP A 167 17.17 -20.44 10.48
C TRP A 167 18.40 -21.35 10.57
N SER A 168 19.51 -20.80 11.03
CA SER A 168 20.70 -21.61 11.34
C SER A 168 20.73 -21.93 12.82
N THR A 169 20.99 -23.17 13.18
CA THR A 169 21.04 -23.60 14.58
C THR A 169 22.04 -24.74 14.78
N PRO A 170 22.80 -24.76 15.90
CA PRO A 170 23.68 -25.87 16.22
C PRO A 170 22.92 -27.12 16.73
N VAL A 171 21.61 -27.03 16.97
CA VAL A 171 20.86 -28.10 17.66
C VAL A 171 20.30 -29.19 16.76
N THR A 172 20.47 -29.09 15.44
CA THR A 172 20.05 -30.12 14.49
C THR A 172 21.24 -30.65 13.71
N ASN A 173 21.19 -31.93 13.30
CA ASN A 173 22.25 -32.54 12.48
C ASN A 173 22.48 -31.81 11.15
N SER A 174 21.46 -31.13 10.62
CA SER A 174 21.55 -30.34 9.38
C SER A 174 22.07 -28.91 9.60
N GLY A 175 22.20 -28.47 10.85
CA GLY A 175 22.57 -27.10 11.21
C GLY A 175 21.47 -26.07 10.95
N LYS A 176 20.23 -26.50 10.66
CA LYS A 176 19.12 -25.67 10.19
C LYS A 176 17.79 -26.12 10.76
N VAL A 177 16.88 -25.16 10.92
CA VAL A 177 15.45 -25.42 11.14
C VAL A 177 14.63 -24.58 10.16
N TYR A 178 13.43 -25.08 9.83
CA TYR A 178 12.54 -24.49 8.84
C TYR A 178 11.17 -24.16 9.44
N PRO A 179 11.05 -23.08 10.23
CA PRO A 179 9.78 -22.68 10.79
C PRO A 179 8.81 -22.17 9.72
N VAL A 180 7.52 -22.39 9.97
CA VAL A 180 6.42 -21.90 9.11
C VAL A 180 5.48 -21.03 9.95
N PRO A 181 5.67 -19.70 9.98
CA PRO A 181 4.70 -18.77 10.55
C PRO A 181 3.44 -18.66 9.67
N VAL A 182 2.28 -18.64 10.30
CA VAL A 182 0.99 -18.31 9.70
C VAL A 182 0.37 -17.19 10.51
N SER A 183 -0.02 -16.11 9.84
CA SER A 183 -0.46 -14.86 10.46
C SER A 183 -1.84 -14.45 9.97
N LEU A 184 -2.64 -13.91 10.89
CA LEU A 184 -3.90 -13.24 10.59
C LEU A 184 -3.98 -11.94 11.38
N GLY A 185 -4.27 -10.84 10.69
CA GLY A 185 -4.17 -9.50 11.27
C GLY A 185 -4.92 -8.41 10.55
N VAL A 186 -4.60 -7.19 10.93
CA VAL A 186 -5.16 -5.95 10.39
C VAL A 186 -4.05 -5.07 9.84
N THR A 187 -4.38 -4.36 8.76
CA THR A 187 -3.53 -3.38 8.12
C THR A 187 -4.18 -2.01 8.20
N TYR A 188 -3.39 -0.98 8.50
CA TYR A 188 -3.76 0.42 8.45
C TYR A 188 -3.00 1.12 7.32
N HIS A 189 -3.72 1.74 6.39
CA HIS A 189 -3.20 2.49 5.26
C HIS A 189 -3.25 3.99 5.56
N PHE A 190 -2.09 4.64 5.46
CA PHE A 190 -1.98 6.08 5.65
C PHE A 190 -2.32 6.81 4.36
N ASP A 191 -3.35 7.66 4.41
CA ASP A 191 -3.71 8.54 3.30
C ASP A 191 -3.11 9.93 3.52
N PHE A 192 -2.10 10.25 2.71
CA PHE A 192 -1.47 11.57 2.71
C PHE A 192 -2.14 12.54 1.73
N ASN A 193 -3.18 12.12 1.00
CA ASN A 193 -4.02 13.00 0.18
C ASN A 193 -4.98 13.79 1.06
N HIS A 194 -4.46 14.49 2.07
CA HIS A 194 -5.22 15.56 2.69
C HIS A 194 -5.37 16.66 1.66
N HIS A 195 -6.57 16.75 1.08
CA HIS A 195 -6.99 17.98 0.44
C HIS A 195 -6.77 19.10 1.45
N TYR A 196 -5.76 19.94 1.22
CA TYR A 196 -5.89 21.32 1.63
C TYR A 196 -7.16 21.79 0.94
N LYS A 197 -8.27 21.78 1.68
CA LYS A 197 -9.31 22.77 1.50
C LYS A 197 -8.61 24.09 1.79
N MET A 198 -7.80 24.57 0.84
CA MET A 198 -7.79 25.98 0.59
C MET A 198 -9.26 26.29 0.39
N HIS A 199 -9.87 26.85 1.44
CA HIS A 199 -10.83 27.90 1.22
C HIS A 199 -10.13 28.88 0.26
N ARG A 200 -10.23 28.58 -1.05
CA ARG A 200 -10.58 29.61 -2.00
C ARG A 200 -11.85 30.17 -1.40
N THR A 201 -11.68 31.16 -0.52
CA THR A 201 -12.42 32.40 -0.65
C THR A 201 -12.48 32.60 -2.15
N ARG A 202 -13.62 32.21 -2.76
CA ARG A 202 -13.92 32.63 -4.11
C ARG A 202 -13.55 34.12 -4.08
N PRO A 203 -12.65 34.64 -4.92
CA PRO A 203 -12.71 36.06 -5.16
C PRO A 203 -14.18 36.29 -5.47
N ALA A 204 -14.84 37.10 -4.63
CA ALA A 204 -16.24 37.40 -4.78
C ALA A 204 -16.45 37.63 -6.27
N ARG A 205 -17.43 36.94 -6.87
CA ARG A 205 -17.80 37.21 -8.25
C ARG A 205 -17.89 38.72 -8.34
N VAL A 206 -17.03 39.32 -9.17
CA VAL A 206 -17.05 40.76 -9.45
C VAL A 206 -18.38 41.15 -10.14
N TYR A 207 -19.25 40.18 -10.41
CA TYR A 207 -20.59 40.34 -10.96
C TYR A 207 -21.70 40.56 -9.92
N ASP A 208 -21.44 40.50 -8.62
CA ASP A 208 -22.45 40.84 -7.59
C ASP A 208 -22.24 42.24 -7.00
N ALA A 209 -21.37 43.07 -7.59
CA ALA A 209 -21.37 44.48 -7.28
C ALA A 209 -22.72 45.06 -7.74
N PRO A 210 -23.49 45.74 -6.87
CA PRO A 210 -24.67 46.46 -7.31
C PRO A 210 -24.25 47.40 -8.45
N PRO A 211 -25.09 47.58 -9.49
CA PRO A 211 -24.78 48.51 -10.56
C PRO A 211 -24.37 49.85 -9.94
N PRO A 212 -23.30 50.50 -10.46
CA PRO A 212 -22.93 51.82 -9.97
C PRO A 212 -24.18 52.70 -9.98
N PRO A 213 -24.40 53.53 -8.95
CA PRO A 213 -25.54 54.44 -8.93
C PRO A 213 -25.54 55.19 -10.25
N SER A 214 -26.71 55.28 -10.88
CA SER A 214 -26.93 56.07 -12.09
C SER A 214 -26.25 57.40 -11.89
N VAL A 215 -25.18 57.68 -12.64
CA VAL A 215 -24.55 58.99 -12.60
C VAL A 215 -25.59 59.93 -13.18
N GLU A 216 -26.32 60.62 -12.30
CA GLU A 216 -27.19 61.72 -12.66
C GLU A 216 -26.31 62.76 -13.33
N VAL A 217 -26.38 62.80 -14.67
CA VAL A 217 -25.62 63.73 -15.48
C VAL A 217 -26.09 65.12 -15.05
N ALA A 218 -25.21 65.84 -14.35
CA ALA A 218 -25.48 67.21 -13.94
C ALA A 218 -25.92 68.00 -15.19
N PRO A 219 -27.01 68.79 -15.11
CA PRO A 219 -27.45 69.58 -16.24
C PRO A 219 -26.30 70.47 -16.72
N PRO A 220 -26.18 70.68 -18.04
CA PRO A 220 -25.10 71.50 -18.58
C PRO A 220 -25.13 72.88 -17.91
N PRO A 221 -23.95 73.47 -17.61
CA PRO A 221 -23.89 74.78 -17.01
C PRO A 221 -24.62 75.80 -17.90
N PRO A 222 -25.32 76.78 -17.30
CA PRO A 222 -25.97 77.82 -18.07
C PRO A 222 -24.94 78.56 -18.94
N PRO A 223 -25.34 79.01 -20.14
CA PRO A 223 -24.44 79.75 -21.01
C PRO A 223 -23.94 81.02 -20.29
N PRO A 224 -22.68 81.42 -20.53
CA PRO A 224 -22.12 82.61 -19.91
C PRO A 224 -22.94 83.86 -20.30
N PRO A 225 -23.08 84.84 -19.39
CA PRO A 225 -23.79 86.07 -19.68
C PRO A 225 -23.11 86.79 -20.85
N THR A 226 -23.90 87.11 -21.88
CA THR A 226 -23.47 87.95 -23.00
C THR A 226 -23.01 89.30 -22.46
N SER A 227 -21.74 89.65 -22.69
CA SER A 227 -21.22 90.98 -22.35
C SER A 227 -22.05 92.06 -23.04
N PRO A 228 -22.41 93.15 -22.33
CA PRO A 228 -23.09 94.27 -22.95
C PRO A 228 -22.20 94.90 -24.03
N ALA A 229 -22.82 95.23 -25.16
CA ALA A 229 -22.17 95.91 -26.27
C ALA A 229 -21.57 97.25 -25.80
N PRO A 230 -20.39 97.65 -26.31
CA PRO A 230 -19.80 98.93 -25.99
C PRO A 230 -20.68 100.07 -26.53
N ASN A 231 -21.05 101.01 -25.65
CA ASN A 231 -21.67 102.27 -26.05
C ASN A 231 -20.66 103.09 -26.86
N LEU A 232 -21.06 103.49 -28.07
CA LEU A 232 -20.45 104.58 -28.86
C LEU A 232 -21.17 105.89 -28.56
#